data_AF-A0AAD3MD70-F1
#
_entry.id   AF-A0AAD3MD70-F1
#
_cell.length_a   1.000
_cell.length_b   1.000
_cell.length_c   1.000
_cell.angle_alpha   90.00
_cell.angle_beta   90.00
_cell.angle_gamma   90.00
#
_symmetry.space_group_name_H-M   'P 1'
#
loop_
_entity.id
_entity.type
_entity.pdbx_description
1 polymer ?
#
loop_
_entity_poly.entity_id
_entity_poly.type
_entity_poly.pdbx_seq_one_letter_code
_entity_poly.pdbx_strand_id
1 'polypeptide(L)'
;SDYHFEYTECDVLGSRWRVAVPNKADTCTGLPDPVKGTQCTFSCSEGEFLDMQSQQCQKCAAGTYSLGTSVAFDEWDSLPTSFVTHGVTTNGGDGHTDCSNSTWTPKDDYIASNTDECTAVLSYAVSLKQPGTVSFEYFYPDNSIYFEFFVQNDQCQSTDSESRWMKTSENNWSKYRVDLNNGNNVLYWRTTGYTLQGSVVKPVLLRNIAIS
;
A
#
# COMPACT_ATOMS: atom_id res chain seq x y z
N SER A 1 -3.75 -3.08 34.87
CA SER A 1 -2.93 -4.30 34.78
C SER A 1 -1.46 -3.95 34.90
N ASP A 2 -0.67 -4.78 35.57
CA ASP A 2 0.76 -4.56 35.80
C ASP A 2 1.65 -4.96 34.61
N TYR A 3 1.09 -5.72 33.66
CA TYR A 3 1.72 -6.13 32.40
C TYR A 3 0.69 -6.19 31.27
N HIS A 4 1.17 -6.26 30.04
CA HIS A 4 0.41 -6.58 28.83
C HIS A 4 1.09 -7.75 28.09
N PHE A 5 0.43 -8.31 27.07
CA PHE A 5 1.00 -9.40 26.29
C PHE A 5 1.41 -8.91 24.90
N GLU A 6 2.61 -9.30 24.49
CA GLU A 6 3.15 -9.04 23.15
C GLU A 6 3.64 -10.33 22.52
N TYR A 7 3.76 -10.33 21.20
CA TYR A 7 4.47 -11.40 20.49
C TYR A 7 5.93 -11.01 20.27
N THR A 8 6.81 -11.98 20.40
CA THR A 8 8.18 -11.87 19.91
C THR A 8 8.21 -11.79 18.39
N GLU A 9 9.37 -11.41 17.86
CA GLU A 9 9.67 -11.62 16.44
C GLU A 9 9.56 -13.09 16.05
N CYS A 10 9.33 -13.30 14.75
CA CYS A 10 9.23 -14.61 14.15
C CYS A 10 10.61 -15.26 14.03
N ASP A 11 10.71 -16.52 14.44
CA ASP A 11 11.88 -17.33 14.15
C ASP A 11 11.91 -17.77 12.67
N VAL A 12 13.03 -18.39 12.28
CA VAL A 12 13.24 -18.91 10.91
C VAL A 12 12.25 -20.01 10.50
N LEU A 13 11.53 -20.60 11.45
CA LEU A 13 10.50 -21.62 11.21
C LEU A 13 9.08 -21.02 11.22
N GLY A 14 8.95 -19.70 11.30
CA GLY A 14 7.68 -18.99 11.33
C GLY A 14 6.92 -19.10 12.66
N SER A 15 7.57 -19.59 13.71
CA SER A 15 7.04 -19.64 15.07
C SER A 15 7.39 -18.37 15.85
N ARG A 16 6.56 -18.02 16.83
CA ARG A 16 6.77 -16.89 17.74
C ARG A 16 6.23 -17.22 19.12
N TRP A 17 6.62 -16.44 20.11
CA TRP A 17 6.20 -16.61 21.49
C TRP A 17 5.37 -15.43 21.94
N ARG A 18 4.36 -15.70 22.77
CA ARG A 18 3.63 -14.67 23.50
C ARG A 18 4.27 -14.48 24.85
N VAL A 19 4.70 -13.26 25.14
CA VAL A 19 5.39 -12.88 26.36
C VAL A 19 4.60 -11.84 27.13
N ALA A 20 4.70 -11.87 28.46
CA ALA A 20 4.18 -10.80 29.31
C ALA A 20 5.22 -9.69 29.42
N VAL A 21 4.86 -8.49 29.00
CA VAL A 21 5.70 -7.29 29.06
C VAL A 21 5.19 -6.39 30.19
N PRO A 22 6.01 -6.10 31.23
CA PRO A 22 5.60 -5.26 32.34
C PRO A 22 5.40 -3.81 31.88
N ASN A 23 4.34 -3.16 32.36
CA ASN A 23 4.03 -1.77 32.02
C ASN A 23 4.96 -0.77 32.73
N LYS A 24 5.65 -1.21 33.77
CA LYS A 24 6.57 -0.42 34.57
C LYS A 24 7.97 -1.00 34.44
N ALA A 25 8.95 -0.12 34.28
CA ALA A 25 10.35 -0.48 34.37
C ALA A 25 10.63 -1.16 35.73
N ASP A 26 11.58 -2.10 35.75
CA ASP A 26 12.04 -2.84 36.93
C ASP A 26 11.05 -3.82 37.56
N THR A 27 9.92 -4.11 36.91
CA THR A 27 8.93 -5.09 37.39
C THR A 27 9.01 -6.39 36.59
N CYS A 28 10.18 -7.05 36.62
CA CYS A 28 10.45 -8.27 35.83
C CYS A 28 10.19 -9.59 36.60
N THR A 29 9.56 -9.53 37.78
CA THR A 29 9.33 -10.68 38.65
C THR A 29 7.84 -11.02 38.75
N GLY A 30 7.49 -12.30 38.76
CA GLY A 30 6.10 -12.76 38.90
C GLY A 30 5.26 -12.65 37.62
N LEU A 31 5.92 -12.50 36.46
CA LEU A 31 5.27 -12.50 35.16
C LEU A 31 4.93 -13.93 34.72
N PRO A 32 3.81 -14.14 34.00
CA PRO A 32 3.47 -15.43 33.41
C PRO A 32 4.56 -15.94 32.47
N ASP A 33 4.75 -17.26 32.44
CA ASP A 33 5.69 -17.89 31.51
C ASP A 33 5.30 -17.65 30.05
N PRO A 34 6.29 -17.48 29.16
CA PRO A 34 6.04 -17.41 27.72
C PRO A 34 5.31 -18.64 27.22
N VAL A 35 4.29 -18.43 26.39
CA VAL A 35 3.55 -19.51 25.73
C VAL A 35 3.73 -19.42 24.23
N LYS A 36 3.68 -20.56 23.53
CA LYS A 36 3.77 -20.56 22.07
C LYS A 36 2.65 -19.70 21.47
N GLY A 37 3.03 -18.80 20.56
CA GLY A 37 2.12 -17.91 19.86
C GLY A 37 1.45 -18.58 18.66
N THR A 38 0.50 -17.88 18.05
CA THR A 38 0.00 -18.25 16.71
C THR A 38 1.11 -18.15 15.67
N GLN A 39 1.00 -18.91 14.59
CA GLN A 39 1.95 -18.88 13.46
C GLN A 39 2.10 -17.47 12.90
N CYS A 40 3.27 -17.13 12.38
CA CYS A 40 3.52 -15.78 11.85
C CYS A 40 2.71 -15.43 10.59
N THR A 41 2.15 -16.43 9.92
CA THR A 41 1.24 -16.29 8.79
C THR A 41 -0.23 -16.15 9.21
N PHE A 42 -0.52 -16.21 10.51
CA PHE A 42 -1.86 -16.09 11.06
C PHE A 42 -2.36 -14.64 11.03
N SER A 43 -3.57 -14.44 10.54
CA SER A 43 -4.32 -13.19 10.58
C SER A 43 -5.77 -13.46 11.00
N CYS A 44 -6.41 -12.46 11.62
CA CYS A 44 -7.85 -12.48 11.88
C CYS A 44 -8.63 -11.96 10.67
N SER A 45 -9.91 -12.35 10.58
CA SER A 45 -10.79 -11.93 9.49
C SER A 45 -11.16 -10.45 9.61
N GLU A 46 -11.71 -9.88 8.53
CA GLU A 46 -12.31 -8.55 8.56
C GLU A 46 -13.35 -8.43 9.70
N GLY A 47 -13.33 -7.31 10.41
CA GLY A 47 -14.18 -7.08 11.58
C GLY A 47 -13.71 -7.79 12.86
N GLU A 48 -12.59 -8.50 12.84
CA GLU A 48 -12.00 -9.18 14.01
C GLU A 48 -10.60 -8.64 14.35
N PHE A 49 -10.22 -8.75 15.62
CA PHE A 49 -8.88 -8.45 16.12
C PHE A 49 -8.36 -9.64 16.93
N LEU A 50 -7.03 -9.79 17.00
CA LEU A 50 -6.42 -10.85 17.81
C LEU A 50 -6.36 -10.42 19.27
N ASP A 51 -7.11 -11.09 20.14
CA ASP A 51 -6.99 -10.89 21.57
C ASP A 51 -5.73 -11.58 22.09
N MET A 52 -4.78 -10.79 22.60
CA MET A 52 -3.49 -11.28 23.08
C MET A 52 -3.62 -12.09 24.38
N GLN A 53 -4.72 -11.98 25.13
CA GLN A 53 -4.89 -12.83 26.32
C GLN A 53 -5.27 -14.27 25.94
N SER A 54 -6.29 -14.43 25.10
CA SER A 54 -6.79 -15.74 24.66
C SER A 54 -6.08 -16.31 23.44
N GLN A 55 -5.32 -15.49 22.69
CA GLN A 55 -4.78 -15.81 21.37
C GLN A 55 -5.86 -16.22 20.35
N GLN A 56 -7.06 -15.66 20.47
CA GLN A 56 -8.19 -15.92 19.56
C GLN A 56 -8.66 -14.62 18.90
N CYS A 57 -9.22 -14.76 17.70
CA CYS A 57 -9.86 -13.63 17.02
C CYS A 57 -11.19 -13.31 17.72
N GLN A 58 -11.37 -12.04 18.06
CA GLN A 58 -12.59 -11.50 18.65
C GLN A 58 -13.15 -10.41 17.75
N LYS A 59 -14.48 -10.26 17.75
CA LYS A 59 -15.14 -9.21 16.96
C LYS A 59 -14.84 -7.83 17.52
N CYS A 60 -14.64 -6.87 16.64
CA CYS A 60 -14.51 -5.46 17.00
C CYS A 60 -15.79 -4.98 17.71
N ALA A 61 -15.63 -4.07 18.68
CA ALA A 61 -16.77 -3.46 19.35
C ALA A 61 -17.61 -2.65 18.34
N ALA A 62 -18.91 -2.52 18.58
CA ALA A 62 -19.78 -1.73 17.71
C ALA A 62 -19.25 -0.29 17.57
N GLY A 63 -19.15 0.21 16.34
CA GLY A 63 -18.54 1.51 16.03
C GLY A 63 -17.02 1.46 15.76
N THR A 64 -16.40 0.29 15.86
CA THR A 64 -15.01 0.06 15.46
C THR A 64 -14.94 -0.96 14.34
N TYR A 65 -14.01 -0.78 13.40
CA TYR A 65 -13.76 -1.73 12.31
C TYR A 65 -12.28 -2.12 12.33
N SER A 66 -12.01 -3.41 12.18
CA SER A 66 -10.68 -3.93 11.91
C SER A 66 -10.67 -4.37 10.47
N LEU A 67 -9.76 -3.82 9.69
CA LEU A 67 -9.47 -4.26 8.34
C LEU A 67 -8.65 -5.58 8.36
N GLY A 68 -8.34 -6.15 9.52
CA GLY A 68 -7.46 -7.30 9.63
C GLY A 68 -6.04 -6.95 9.16
N THR A 69 -5.48 -7.72 8.23
CA THR A 69 -4.24 -7.36 7.52
C THR A 69 -4.47 -6.44 6.31
N SER A 70 -5.73 -6.11 6.01
CA SER A 70 -6.06 -5.22 4.91
C SER A 70 -5.88 -3.75 5.32
N VAL A 71 -5.65 -2.90 4.31
CA VAL A 71 -5.53 -1.45 4.46
C VAL A 71 -6.32 -0.79 3.33
N ALA A 72 -7.05 0.27 3.66
CA ALA A 72 -7.80 1.05 2.69
C ALA A 72 -7.43 2.54 2.81
N PHE A 73 -7.35 3.20 1.67
CA PHE A 73 -7.05 4.62 1.50
C PHE A 73 -8.17 5.25 0.65
N ASP A 74 -9.11 5.87 1.35
CA ASP A 74 -10.29 6.57 0.83
C ASP A 74 -10.29 8.07 1.13
N GLU A 75 -9.43 8.53 2.05
CA GLU A 75 -9.20 9.95 2.36
C GLU A 75 -7.90 10.46 1.72
N TRP A 76 -7.96 11.60 1.02
CA TRP A 76 -6.83 12.18 0.29
C TRP A 76 -6.63 13.68 0.58
N ASP A 77 -7.02 14.16 1.76
CA ASP A 77 -6.71 15.54 2.24
C ASP A 77 -5.19 15.80 2.26
N SER A 78 -4.42 14.75 2.54
CA SER A 78 -2.97 14.74 2.44
C SER A 78 -2.49 13.37 1.94
N LEU A 79 -1.30 13.31 1.35
CA LEU A 79 -0.74 12.04 0.92
C LEU A 79 -0.28 11.27 2.17
N PRO A 80 -0.78 10.05 2.44
CA PRO A 80 -0.37 9.29 3.61
C PRO A 80 1.14 9.03 3.60
N THR A 81 1.80 9.10 4.75
CA THR A 81 3.27 9.01 4.88
C THR A 81 3.87 7.69 4.38
N SER A 82 3.04 6.67 4.23
CA SER A 82 3.40 5.36 3.68
C SER A 82 3.53 5.35 2.15
N PHE A 83 2.99 6.35 1.46
CA PHE A 83 3.20 6.54 0.02
C PHE A 83 4.47 7.35 -0.23
N VAL A 84 5.17 6.99 -1.29
CA VAL A 84 6.33 7.72 -1.80
C VAL A 84 6.02 8.19 -3.20
N THR A 85 6.29 9.46 -3.50
CA THR A 85 6.12 10.00 -4.84
C THR A 85 7.30 10.86 -5.25
N HIS A 86 7.70 10.76 -6.52
CA HIS A 86 8.83 11.50 -7.09
C HIS A 86 8.73 11.55 -8.62
N GLY A 87 9.38 12.57 -9.18
CA GLY A 87 9.53 12.75 -10.61
C GLY A 87 10.84 12.18 -11.14
N VAL A 88 10.82 11.67 -12.36
CA VAL A 88 11.98 11.11 -13.06
C VAL A 88 12.03 11.71 -14.46
N THR A 89 13.23 12.11 -14.88
CA THR A 89 13.51 12.56 -16.25
C THR A 89 13.48 11.37 -17.21
N THR A 90 12.68 11.47 -18.26
CA THR A 90 12.70 10.50 -19.37
C THR A 90 13.99 10.68 -20.17
N ASN A 91 14.87 9.67 -20.14
CA ASN A 91 16.19 9.72 -20.79
C ASN A 91 16.04 9.79 -22.33
N GLY A 92 15.94 11.00 -22.88
CA GLY A 92 15.73 11.17 -24.33
C GLY A 92 15.98 12.56 -24.92
N GLY A 93 16.53 13.53 -24.17
CA GLY A 93 16.83 14.85 -24.71
C GLY A 93 17.90 15.59 -23.92
N ASP A 94 18.75 16.32 -24.62
CA ASP A 94 19.92 17.11 -24.17
C ASP A 94 19.56 18.35 -23.28
N GLY A 95 18.51 18.26 -22.46
CA GLY A 95 17.96 19.36 -21.68
C GLY A 95 17.98 19.11 -20.18
N HIS A 96 18.40 20.12 -19.42
CA HIS A 96 18.26 20.25 -17.96
C HIS A 96 16.78 20.34 -17.53
N THR A 97 15.93 19.35 -17.88
CA THR A 97 14.55 19.32 -17.38
C THR A 97 14.58 18.87 -15.92
N ASP A 98 14.33 19.81 -14.99
CA ASP A 98 14.23 19.50 -13.56
C ASP A 98 12.84 18.92 -13.24
N CYS A 99 12.78 17.61 -13.08
CA CYS A 99 11.57 16.88 -12.71
C CYS A 99 11.34 16.77 -11.19
N SER A 100 12.12 17.47 -10.36
CA SER A 100 12.04 17.34 -8.89
C SER A 100 10.67 17.73 -8.31
N ASN A 101 9.93 18.60 -9.01
CA ASN A 101 8.59 19.04 -8.60
C ASN A 101 7.45 18.20 -9.22
N SER A 102 7.77 17.27 -10.13
CA SER A 102 6.77 16.42 -10.79
C SER A 102 6.37 15.29 -9.85
N THR A 103 5.11 15.26 -9.43
CA THR A 103 4.65 14.38 -8.34
C THR A 103 3.16 14.08 -8.46
N TRP A 104 2.70 13.06 -7.74
CA TRP A 104 1.28 12.87 -7.47
C TRP A 104 0.85 13.79 -6.32
N THR A 105 -0.28 14.47 -6.49
CA THR A 105 -0.77 15.49 -5.54
C THR A 105 -2.17 15.19 -5.01
N PRO A 106 -2.42 15.30 -3.69
CA PRO A 106 -3.75 15.20 -3.12
C PRO A 106 -4.68 16.33 -3.59
N LYS A 107 -5.95 15.98 -3.80
CA LYS A 107 -7.07 16.84 -4.25
C LYS A 107 -8.35 16.46 -3.49
N ASP A 108 -8.26 16.46 -2.17
CA ASP A 108 -9.34 16.17 -1.21
C ASP A 108 -9.86 14.72 -1.31
N ASP A 109 -10.65 14.41 -2.35
CA ASP A 109 -11.29 13.10 -2.54
C ASP A 109 -10.48 12.12 -3.41
N TYR A 110 -9.38 12.60 -4.01
CA TYR A 110 -8.52 11.81 -4.89
C TYR A 110 -7.10 12.38 -4.96
N ILE A 111 -6.18 11.63 -5.56
CA ILE A 111 -4.86 12.13 -5.97
C ILE A 111 -4.80 12.27 -7.48
N ALA A 112 -4.09 13.30 -7.94
CA ALA A 112 -3.88 13.59 -9.35
C ALA A 112 -2.40 13.47 -9.72
N SER A 113 -2.11 12.88 -10.87
CA SER A 113 -0.76 12.81 -11.43
C SER A 113 -0.24 14.17 -11.89
N ASN A 114 1.03 14.20 -12.29
CA ASN A 114 1.62 15.32 -12.99
C ASN A 114 0.93 15.59 -14.34
N THR A 115 1.09 16.81 -14.84
CA THR A 115 0.66 17.26 -16.17
C THR A 115 1.82 17.82 -17.00
N ASP A 116 3.04 17.72 -16.48
CA ASP A 116 4.28 18.10 -17.17
C ASP A 116 4.83 16.95 -18.02
N GLU A 117 5.97 17.17 -18.67
CA GLU A 117 6.66 16.20 -19.53
C GLU A 117 7.46 15.13 -18.77
N CYS A 118 7.46 15.17 -17.44
CA CYS A 118 8.21 14.22 -16.64
C CYS A 118 7.45 12.90 -16.44
N THR A 119 8.18 11.90 -15.98
CA THR A 119 7.57 10.70 -15.41
C THR A 119 7.30 10.93 -13.93
N ALA A 120 6.06 10.86 -13.46
CA ALA A 120 5.75 10.85 -12.03
C ALA A 120 5.46 9.43 -11.55
N VAL A 121 6.09 9.04 -10.45
CA VAL A 121 5.92 7.76 -9.81
C VAL A 121 5.24 7.96 -8.47
N LEU A 122 4.27 7.11 -8.16
CA LEU A 122 3.71 6.90 -6.84
C LEU A 122 3.92 5.44 -6.47
N SER A 123 4.44 5.17 -5.28
CA SER A 123 4.65 3.82 -4.79
C SER A 123 4.18 3.60 -3.36
N TYR A 124 3.82 2.35 -3.07
CA TYR A 124 3.41 1.88 -1.76
C TYR A 124 3.98 0.49 -1.50
N ALA A 125 4.67 0.31 -0.38
CA ALA A 125 5.25 -0.97 0.01
C ALA A 125 4.36 -1.67 1.04
N VAL A 126 4.03 -2.93 0.79
CA VAL A 126 3.20 -3.76 1.68
C VAL A 126 3.81 -5.15 1.83
N SER A 127 3.78 -5.69 3.05
CA SER A 127 4.22 -7.06 3.35
C SER A 127 3.01 -7.89 3.78
N LEU A 128 2.56 -8.80 2.91
CA LEU A 128 1.38 -9.62 3.18
C LEU A 128 1.81 -10.94 3.82
N LYS A 129 1.08 -11.38 4.85
CA LYS A 129 1.31 -12.67 5.52
C LYS A 129 0.74 -13.86 4.73
N GLN A 130 -0.23 -13.58 3.86
CA GLN A 130 -0.90 -14.52 2.97
C GLN A 130 -1.08 -13.84 1.61
N PRO A 131 -1.25 -14.57 0.50
CA PRO A 131 -1.61 -13.96 -0.78
C PRO A 131 -2.87 -13.11 -0.63
N GLY A 132 -2.89 -11.97 -1.29
CA GLY A 132 -3.95 -10.98 -1.16
C GLY A 132 -4.27 -10.34 -2.49
N THR A 133 -4.91 -9.18 -2.46
CA THR A 133 -5.24 -8.40 -3.65
C THR A 133 -5.08 -6.92 -3.40
N VAL A 134 -4.75 -6.16 -4.44
CA VAL A 134 -4.93 -4.71 -4.45
C VAL A 134 -6.05 -4.35 -5.42
N SER A 135 -6.88 -3.40 -5.02
CA SER A 135 -7.85 -2.76 -5.89
C SER A 135 -7.84 -1.25 -5.72
N PHE A 136 -8.15 -0.51 -6.77
CA PHE A 136 -8.23 0.94 -6.73
C PHE A 136 -9.17 1.45 -7.82
N GLU A 137 -9.67 2.68 -7.64
CA GLU A 137 -10.41 3.40 -8.65
C GLU A 137 -9.50 4.41 -9.34
N TYR A 138 -9.61 4.52 -10.65
CA TYR A 138 -8.85 5.46 -11.46
C TYR A 138 -9.73 6.16 -12.49
N PHE A 139 -9.39 7.39 -12.82
CA PHE A 139 -9.94 8.11 -13.96
C PHE A 139 -8.79 8.51 -14.89
N TYR A 140 -8.77 7.91 -16.08
CA TYR A 140 -7.73 8.11 -17.09
C TYR A 140 -8.38 8.63 -18.38
N PRO A 141 -8.46 9.96 -18.57
CA PRO A 141 -9.40 10.59 -19.52
C PRO A 141 -9.05 10.40 -20.99
N ASP A 142 -7.76 10.36 -21.34
CA ASP A 142 -7.27 10.19 -22.70
C ASP A 142 -5.81 9.76 -22.71
N ASN A 143 -5.25 9.50 -23.89
CA ASN A 143 -3.85 9.09 -24.06
C ASN A 143 -2.88 10.28 -24.12
N SER A 144 -3.21 11.45 -23.53
CA SER A 144 -2.27 12.59 -23.47
C SER A 144 -1.09 12.36 -22.53
N ILE A 145 -1.24 11.43 -21.58
CA ILE A 145 -0.22 10.95 -20.67
C ILE A 145 -0.26 9.43 -20.66
N TYR A 146 0.88 8.74 -20.63
CA TYR A 146 0.87 7.28 -20.50
C TYR A 146 0.73 6.89 -19.05
N PHE A 147 -0.17 5.94 -18.77
CA PHE A 147 -0.42 5.44 -17.42
C PHE A 147 -0.19 3.94 -17.33
N GLU A 148 0.64 3.54 -16.37
CA GLU A 148 0.91 2.13 -16.07
C GLU A 148 0.79 1.84 -14.59
N PHE A 149 0.42 0.59 -14.32
CA PHE A 149 0.43 0.01 -12.98
C PHE A 149 1.17 -1.31 -13.00
N PHE A 150 2.05 -1.52 -12.03
CA PHE A 150 2.77 -2.79 -11.87
C PHE A 150 3.16 -3.04 -10.41
N VAL A 151 3.39 -4.32 -10.09
CA VAL A 151 3.82 -4.77 -8.76
C VAL A 151 5.20 -5.38 -8.88
N GLN A 152 6.11 -5.02 -7.98
CA GLN A 152 7.47 -5.55 -7.90
C GLN A 152 7.66 -6.31 -6.58
N ASN A 153 8.27 -7.50 -6.65
CA ASN A 153 8.59 -8.32 -5.47
C ASN A 153 10.05 -8.12 -5.00
N ASP A 154 10.44 -8.86 -3.95
CA ASP A 154 11.80 -8.85 -3.36
C ASP A 154 12.92 -9.24 -4.34
N GLN A 155 12.61 -9.91 -5.46
CA GLN A 155 13.57 -10.27 -6.49
C GLN A 155 13.69 -9.20 -7.59
N CYS A 156 13.08 -8.02 -7.38
CA CYS A 156 12.92 -6.98 -8.38
C CYS A 156 12.21 -7.45 -9.66
N GLN A 157 11.48 -8.56 -9.57
CA GLN A 157 10.70 -9.10 -10.67
C GLN A 157 9.33 -8.42 -10.62
N SER A 158 8.95 -7.81 -11.74
CA SER A 158 7.56 -7.39 -11.93
C SER A 158 6.69 -8.62 -12.13
N THR A 159 5.50 -8.68 -11.56
CA THR A 159 4.51 -9.69 -11.98
C THR A 159 4.24 -9.53 -13.47
N ASP A 160 4.40 -10.62 -14.23
CA ASP A 160 4.12 -10.69 -15.67
C ASP A 160 2.61 -10.58 -15.93
N SER A 161 2.05 -9.37 -15.82
CA SER A 161 0.72 -9.07 -16.36
C SER A 161 0.84 -8.80 -17.86
N GLU A 162 -0.05 -9.39 -18.67
CA GLU A 162 -0.07 -9.31 -20.15
C GLU A 162 -0.10 -7.87 -20.74
N SER A 163 -0.33 -6.85 -19.92
CA SER A 163 0.03 -5.46 -20.22
C SER A 163 0.05 -4.66 -18.92
N ARG A 164 1.17 -3.99 -18.62
CA ARG A 164 1.26 -3.00 -17.52
C ARG A 164 0.42 -1.74 -17.81
N TRP A 165 -0.05 -1.58 -19.05
CA TRP A 165 -0.71 -0.36 -19.50
C TRP A 165 -2.17 -0.36 -19.07
N MET A 166 -2.56 0.75 -18.45
CA MET A 166 -3.92 0.98 -18.02
C MET A 166 -4.77 1.41 -19.21
N LYS A 167 -6.04 0.99 -19.24
CA LYS A 167 -6.99 1.38 -20.29
C LYS A 167 -7.57 2.76 -19.98
N THR A 168 -7.81 3.59 -20.98
CA THR A 168 -8.52 4.86 -20.79
C THR A 168 -9.93 4.62 -20.24
N SER A 169 -10.34 5.51 -19.35
CA SER A 169 -11.70 5.58 -18.83
C SER A 169 -12.61 6.26 -19.86
N GLU A 170 -13.80 5.70 -20.10
CA GLU A 170 -14.71 6.29 -21.09
C GLU A 170 -15.28 7.63 -20.62
N ASN A 171 -15.93 7.67 -19.43
CA ASN A 171 -16.54 8.89 -18.87
C ASN A 171 -16.67 8.89 -17.33
N ASN A 172 -16.21 7.84 -16.64
CA ASN A 172 -16.34 7.70 -15.20
C ASN A 172 -15.16 6.91 -14.60
N TRP A 173 -15.05 6.92 -13.29
CA TRP A 173 -14.09 6.13 -12.53
C TRP A 173 -14.18 4.65 -12.91
N SER A 174 -13.03 4.08 -13.25
CA SER A 174 -12.82 2.68 -13.58
C SER A 174 -12.19 1.97 -12.39
N LYS A 175 -12.57 0.72 -12.13
CA LYS A 175 -11.99 -0.08 -11.05
C LYS A 175 -10.96 -1.05 -11.61
N TYR A 176 -9.78 -1.09 -10.99
CA TYR A 176 -8.74 -2.07 -11.27
C TYR A 176 -8.53 -2.99 -10.07
N ARG A 177 -8.20 -4.27 -10.32
CA ARG A 177 -7.87 -5.25 -9.30
C ARG A 177 -6.82 -6.21 -9.81
N VAL A 178 -5.82 -6.53 -8.98
CA VAL A 178 -4.84 -7.59 -9.24
C VAL A 178 -4.51 -8.35 -7.97
N ASP A 179 -4.08 -9.59 -8.12
CA ASP A 179 -3.62 -10.42 -7.03
C ASP A 179 -2.19 -10.04 -6.60
N LEU A 180 -1.92 -10.18 -5.30
CA LEU A 180 -0.64 -9.95 -4.67
C LEU A 180 -0.13 -11.26 -4.06
N ASN A 181 1.18 -11.45 -4.12
CA ASN A 181 1.82 -12.63 -3.54
C ASN A 181 2.00 -12.46 -2.03
N ASN A 182 2.16 -13.58 -1.33
CA ASN A 182 2.67 -13.56 0.04
C ASN A 182 4.09 -12.95 0.06
N GLY A 183 4.42 -12.19 1.11
CA GLY A 183 5.68 -11.48 1.26
C GLY A 183 5.58 -10.01 0.85
N ASN A 184 6.71 -9.42 0.48
CA ASN A 184 6.75 -8.01 0.14
C ASN A 184 6.28 -7.77 -1.30
N ASN A 185 5.44 -6.77 -1.45
CA ASN A 185 4.94 -6.27 -2.72
C ASN A 185 5.12 -4.75 -2.71
N VAL A 186 5.72 -4.21 -3.76
CA VAL A 186 5.79 -2.76 -3.98
C VAL A 186 4.91 -2.43 -5.17
N LEU A 187 3.87 -1.65 -4.91
CA LEU A 187 2.89 -1.20 -5.88
C LEU A 187 3.41 0.08 -6.53
N TYR A 188 3.32 0.19 -7.86
CA TYR A 188 3.72 1.38 -8.60
C TYR A 188 2.59 1.86 -9.50
N TRP A 189 2.23 3.13 -9.35
CA TRP A 189 1.44 3.89 -10.31
C TRP A 189 2.37 4.89 -10.97
N ARG A 190 2.56 4.75 -12.28
CA ARG A 190 3.52 5.58 -13.02
C ARG A 190 2.85 6.25 -14.20
N THR A 191 3.03 7.56 -14.29
CA THR A 191 2.58 8.38 -15.41
C THR A 191 3.77 8.96 -16.15
N THR A 192 3.72 8.98 -17.48
CA THR A 192 4.77 9.57 -18.31
C THR A 192 4.15 10.53 -19.31
N GLY A 193 4.40 11.83 -19.10
CA GLY A 193 3.93 12.88 -19.99
C GLY A 193 4.76 12.94 -21.27
N TYR A 194 4.11 13.30 -22.37
CA TYR A 194 4.77 13.69 -23.61
C TYR A 194 4.20 15.03 -24.05
N THR A 195 5.03 16.07 -24.02
CA THR A 195 4.67 17.41 -24.52
C THR A 195 4.70 17.42 -26.05
N LEU A 196 3.64 16.91 -26.68
CA LEU A 196 3.36 17.21 -28.09
C LEU A 196 2.90 18.68 -28.15
N GLN A 197 3.67 19.52 -28.86
CA GLN A 197 3.46 20.97 -28.95
C GLN A 197 1.97 21.35 -29.11
N GLY A 198 1.39 21.93 -28.06
CA GLY A 198 0.05 22.55 -28.07
C GLY A 198 -1.09 21.73 -27.47
N SER A 199 -0.88 20.48 -27.05
CA SER A 199 -1.93 19.66 -26.41
C SER A 199 -1.94 19.83 -24.88
N VAL A 200 -3.13 20.05 -24.31
CA VAL A 200 -3.32 20.09 -22.85
C VAL A 200 -3.22 18.66 -22.31
N VAL A 201 -2.21 18.38 -21.48
CA VAL A 201 -2.07 17.10 -20.78
C VAL A 201 -3.10 17.03 -19.66
N LYS A 202 -3.91 15.97 -19.67
CA LYS A 202 -4.89 15.71 -18.61
C LYS A 202 -4.31 14.72 -17.61
N PRO A 203 -4.40 14.99 -16.29
CA PRO A 203 -3.84 14.09 -15.28
C PRO A 203 -4.67 12.81 -15.15
N VAL A 204 -4.01 11.75 -14.68
CA VAL A 204 -4.66 10.55 -14.16
C VAL A 204 -5.08 10.82 -12.72
N LEU A 205 -6.29 10.40 -12.37
CA LEU A 205 -6.80 10.49 -11.00
C LEU A 205 -6.86 9.11 -10.37
N LEU A 206 -6.55 8.99 -9.08
CA LEU A 206 -6.67 7.76 -8.29
C LEU A 206 -7.40 8.01 -6.98
N ARG A 207 -8.20 7.02 -6.54
CA ARG A 207 -8.83 7.00 -5.21
C ARG A 207 -9.19 5.58 -4.78
N ASN A 208 -9.67 5.43 -3.55
CA ASN A 208 -10.21 4.19 -3.00
C ASN A 208 -9.24 3.00 -3.16
N ILE A 209 -7.98 3.19 -2.78
CA ILE A 209 -6.95 2.13 -2.85
C ILE A 209 -7.16 1.19 -1.68
N ALA A 210 -7.44 -0.08 -1.93
CA ALA A 210 -7.63 -1.10 -0.91
C ALA A 210 -6.72 -2.31 -1.19
N ILE A 211 -6.02 -2.77 -0.16
CA ILE A 211 -5.13 -3.93 -0.19
C ILE A 211 -5.62 -4.91 0.87
N SER A 212 -5.93 -6.15 0.49
CA SER A 212 -6.53 -7.16 1.37
C SER A 212 -5.81 -8.49 1.27
#